data_AF-A0A8E2I843-F1
#
_entry.id   AF-A0A8E2I843-F1
#
_cell.length_a   1.000
_cell.length_b   1.000
_cell.length_c   1.000
_cell.angle_alpha   90.00
_cell.angle_beta   90.00
_cell.angle_gamma   90.00
#
_symmetry.space_group_name_H-M   'P 1'
#
loop_
_entity.id
_entity.type
_entity.pdbx_description
1 polymer ?
#
loop_
_entity_poly.entity_id
_entity_poly.type
_entity_poly.pdbx_seq_one_letter_code
_entity_poly.pdbx_strand_id
1 'polypeptide(L)' 'MEAFYFSLAILCFGISIMIFIELLLNSGLKEALDISKKSVKLMVGIFIMYVLSFSSYILYQVL' A
#
# COMPACT_ATOMS: atom_id res chain seq x y z
N MET A 1 -19.30 6.36 6.16
CA MET A 1 -17.92 5.96 6.53
C MET A 1 -17.36 4.92 5.58
N GLU A 2 -18.16 3.96 5.15
CA GLU A 2 -17.79 2.93 4.17
C GLU A 2 -17.04 3.46 2.92
N ALA A 3 -17.65 4.38 2.15
CA ALA A 3 -17.03 4.92 0.94
C ALA A 3 -15.68 5.63 1.17
N PHE A 4 -15.49 6.22 2.36
CA PHE A 4 -14.24 6.86 2.74
C PHE A 4 -13.12 5.82 2.96
N TYR A 5 -13.39 4.76 3.74
CA TYR A 5 -12.42 3.69 3.97
C TYR A 5 -12.07 2.95 2.67
N PHE A 6 -13.05 2.74 1.79
CA PHE A 6 -12.81 2.13 0.48
C PHE A 6 -11.92 3.00 -0.41
N SER A 7 -12.24 4.29 -0.51
CA SER A 7 -11.45 5.24 -1.32
C SER A 7 -10.03 5.37 -0.78
N LEU A 8 -9.86 5.44 0.54
CA LEU A 8 -8.55 5.48 1.20
C LEU A 8 -7.75 4.21 0.92
N ALA A 9 -8.38 3.03 1.00
CA ALA A 9 -7.74 1.76 0.67
C ALA A 9 -7.23 1.73 -0.77
N ILE A 10 -8.06 2.12 -1.75
CA ILE A 10 -7.66 2.17 -3.17
C ILE A 10 -6.48 3.14 -3.37
N LEU A 11 -6.51 4.32 -2.75
CA LEU A 11 -5.42 5.29 -2.85
C LEU A 11 -4.11 4.74 -2.28
N CYS A 12 -4.15 4.17 -1.08
CA CYS A 12 -2.97 3.57 -0.46
C CYS A 12 -2.42 2.42 -1.33
N PHE A 13 -3.29 1.55 -1.84
CA PHE A 13 -2.87 0.45 -2.70
C PHE A 13 -2.24 0.95 -4.00
N GLY A 14 -2.87 1.92 -4.66
CA GLY A 14 -2.37 2.53 -5.89
C GLY A 14 -0.99 3.16 -5.70
N ILE A 15 -0.80 3.95 -4.64
CA ILE A 15 0.50 4.58 -4.35
C ILE A 15 1.56 3.52 -4.04
N SER A 16 1.23 2.50 -3.25
CA SER A 16 2.16 1.42 -2.92
C SER A 16 2.62 0.66 -4.17
N ILE A 17 1.70 0.35 -5.08
CA ILE A 17 2.03 -0.28 -6.38
C ILE A 17 2.90 0.64 -7.24
N MET A 18 2.58 1.93 -7.33
CA MET A 18 3.38 2.85 -8.13
C MET A 18 4.84 2.88 -7.65
N ILE A 19 5.06 2.97 -6.33
CA ILE A 19 6.41 2.93 -5.75
C ILE A 19 7.09 1.58 -6.02
N PHE A 20 6.35 0.47 -5.91
CA PHE A 20 6.89 -0.86 -6.22
C PHE A 20 7.35 -0.96 -7.67
N ILE A 21 6.51 -0.52 -8.61
CA ILE A 21 6.81 -0.53 -10.05
C ILE A 21 8.00 0.38 -10.35
N GLU A 22 8.06 1.57 -9.76
CA GLU A 22 9.19 2.49 -9.91
C GLU A 22 10.51 1.83 -9.46
N LEU A 23 10.52 1.19 -8.29
CA LEU A 23 11.69 0.48 -7.78
C LEU A 23 12.06 -0.72 -8.65
N LEU A 24 11.06 -1.46 -9.12
CA LEU A 24 11.26 -2.62 -10.00
C LEU A 24 11.90 -2.23 -11.33
N LEU A 25 11.44 -1.13 -11.93
CA LEU A 25 11.93 -0.64 -13.22
C LEU A 25 13.32 -0.01 -13.13
N ASN A 26 13.59 0.77 -12.08
CA ASN A 26 14.86 1.50 -11.96
C ASN A 26 15.99 0.66 -11.38
N SER A 27 15.66 -0.27 -10.49
CA SER A 27 16.64 -0.97 -9.65
C SER A 27 16.52 -2.49 -9.68
N GLY A 28 15.49 -3.02 -10.33
CA GLY A 28 15.21 -4.46 -10.37
C GLY A 28 14.58 -5.00 -9.09
N LEU A 29 14.18 -6.27 -9.17
CA LEU A 29 13.39 -6.92 -8.12
C LEU A 29 14.12 -7.03 -6.77
N LYS A 30 15.45 -7.21 -6.80
CA LYS A 30 16.25 -7.37 -5.58
C LYS A 30 16.18 -6.12 -4.70
N GLU A 31 16.28 -4.94 -5.29
CA GLU A 31 16.21 -3.69 -4.54
C GLU A 31 14.78 -3.29 -4.19
N ALA A 32 13.81 -3.63 -5.03
CA ALA A 32 12.39 -3.40 -4.74
C ALA A 32 11.90 -4.16 -3.49
N LEU A 33 12.59 -5.24 -3.12
CA LEU A 33 12.31 -6.04 -1.92
C LEU A 33 13.30 -5.77 -0.77
N ASP A 34 14.24 -4.86 -0.94
CA ASP A 34 15.23 -4.53 0.08
C ASP A 34 14.64 -3.56 1.12
N ILE A 35 14.13 -4.11 2.22
CA ILE A 35 13.49 -3.39 3.33
C ILE A 35 14.45 -2.40 4.01
N SER A 36 15.77 -2.51 3.81
CA SER A 36 16.71 -1.51 4.33
C SER A 36 16.51 -0.14 3.68
N LYS A 37 16.02 -0.10 2.43
CA LYS A 37 15.83 1.13 1.65
C LYS A 37 14.64 1.94 2.14
N LYS A 38 14.84 3.27 2.22
CA LYS A 38 13.79 4.22 2.62
C LYS A 38 12.53 4.13 1.77
N SER A 39 12.67 3.99 0.44
CA SER A 39 11.54 3.88 -0.47
C SER A 39 10.72 2.60 -0.27
N VAL A 40 11.38 1.47 0.00
CA VAL A 40 10.71 0.20 0.32
C VAL A 40 9.98 0.30 1.66
N LYS A 41 10.59 0.93 2.68
CA LYS A 41 9.92 1.20 3.96
C LYS A 41 8.67 2.07 3.77
N LEU A 42 8.74 3.07 2.91
CA LEU A 42 7.60 3.95 2.59
C LEU A 42 6.51 3.16 1.87
N MET A 43 6.86 2.36 0.86
CA MET A 43 5.94 1.45 0.15
C MET A 43 5.21 0.52 1.11
N VAL A 44 5.95 -0.14 2.02
CA VAL A 44 5.41 -1.07 3.02
C VAL A 44 4.53 -0.32 4.02
N GLY A 45 4.93 0.87 4.48
CA GLY A 45 4.12 1.68 5.39
C GLY A 45 2.76 2.07 4.77
N ILE A 46 2.77 2.50 3.51
CA ILE A 46 1.54 2.80 2.77
C ILE A 46 0.71 1.52 2.54
N PHE A 47 1.37 0.39 2.26
CA PHE A 47 0.70 -0.89 2.12
C PHE A 47 0.00 -1.33 3.42
N ILE A 48 0.62 -1.13 4.58
CA ILE A 48 0.01 -1.39 5.88
C ILE A 48 -1.22 -0.50 6.08
N MET A 49 -1.15 0.78 5.71
CA MET A 49 -2.31 1.68 5.75
C MET A 49 -3.46 1.22 4.85
N TYR A 50 -3.14 0.66 3.67
CA TYR A 50 -4.13 -0.02 2.83
C TYR A 50 -4.79 -1.19 3.57
N VAL A 51 -4.00 -2.10 4.16
CA VAL A 51 -4.55 -3.28 4.86
C VAL A 51 -5.47 -2.84 6.01
N LEU A 52 -5.08 -1.86 6.81
CA LEU A 52 -5.90 -1.35 7.91
C LEU A 52 -7.19 -0.69 7.41
N SER A 53 -7.11 0.13 6.36
CA SER A 53 -8.27 0.82 5.78
C SER A 53 -9.25 -0.18 5.16
N PHE A 54 -8.73 -1.16 4.42
CA PHE A 54 -9.54 -2.20 3.78
C PHE A 54 -10.17 -3.16 4.80
N SER A 55 -9.43 -3.52 5.86
CA SER A 55 -9.97 -4.32 6.96
C SER A 55 -11.10 -3.58 7.68
N SER A 56 -10.94 -2.26 7.90
CA SER A 56 -11.97 -1.42 8.50
C SER A 56 -13.22 -1.31 7.61
N TYR A 57 -13.02 -1.22 6.28
CA TYR A 57 -14.12 -1.27 5.30
C TYR A 57 -14.90 -2.58 5.41
N ILE A 58 -14.22 -3.73 5.39
CA ILE A 58 -14.86 -5.05 5.50
C ILE A 58 -15.62 -5.17 6.82
N LEU A 59 -14.99 -4.80 7.94
CA LEU A 59 -15.65 -4.86 9.24
C LEU A 59 -16.90 -3.99 9.29
N TYR A 60 -16.84 -2.79 8.73
CA TYR A 60 -18.00 -1.89 8.66
C TYR A 60 -19.10 -2.39 7.71
N GLN A 61 -18.75 -3.14 6.68
CA GLN A 61 -19.71 -3.72 5.74
C GLN A 61 -20.43 -4.96 6.30
N VAL A 62 -19.74 -5.73 7.14
CA VAL A 62 -20.25 -6.99 7.72
C VAL A 62 -21.13 -6.76 8.95
N LEU A 63 -20.90 -5.66 9.69
CA LEU A 63 -21.54 -5.35 10.98
C LEU A 63 -22.72 -4.38 10.81
#